data_AF-A0A7V5E1M9-F1
#
_entry.id   AF-A0A7V5E1M9-F1
#
_cell.length_a   1.000
_cell.length_b   1.000
_cell.length_c   1.000
_cell.angle_alpha   90.00
_cell.angle_beta   90.00
_cell.angle_gamma   90.00
#
_symmetry.space_group_name_H-M   'P 1'
#
loop_
_entity.id
_entity.type
_entity.pdbx_description
1 polymer ?
#
loop_
_entity_poly.entity_id
_entity_poly.type
_entity_poly.pdbx_seq_one_letter_code
_entity_poly.pdbx_strand_id
1 'polypeptide(L)'
;MGPVASFTMEPSPARANEEVLFDASSSTGDIILYAWDFGDGTEATGVRVTHIYSAEGTYTVRLTVTDGKGRQAQAEQVLTVLPEENPPLPEGPRAAFTAEPWQGEAPLTVTFDASASTGDIVSYLWDFGDGGTGSGVVVEHTYAEPGTYTARLTVRDRLGREHSASRRIFVYAPAPPPAPGEGPTAAFTADPQAGGTPLPGGFDAPGSAG
;
A
#
# COMPACT_ATOMS: atom_id res chain seq x y z
N MET A 1 -50.54 -37.48 4.60
CA MET A 1 -49.30 -38.20 4.22
C MET A 1 -48.13 -37.65 5.03
N GLY A 2 -46.95 -38.26 4.99
CA GLY A 2 -45.73 -37.66 5.59
C GLY A 2 -45.14 -36.57 4.69
N PRO A 3 -44.18 -35.77 5.18
CA PRO A 3 -43.50 -34.80 4.34
C PRO A 3 -42.64 -35.50 3.29
N VAL A 4 -42.42 -34.83 2.16
CA VAL A 4 -41.50 -35.25 1.09
C VAL A 4 -40.65 -34.04 0.73
N ALA A 5 -39.32 -34.17 0.88
CA ALA A 5 -38.37 -33.14 0.50
C ALA A 5 -38.05 -33.23 -1.00
N SER A 6 -38.04 -32.09 -1.68
CA SER A 6 -37.60 -31.97 -3.07
C SER A 6 -37.14 -30.53 -3.31
N PHE A 7 -36.10 -30.35 -4.11
CA PHE A 7 -35.60 -29.02 -4.44
C PHE A 7 -34.88 -28.96 -5.78
N THR A 8 -34.69 -27.75 -6.28
CA THR A 8 -33.82 -27.41 -7.40
C THR A 8 -32.76 -26.41 -6.98
N MET A 9 -31.67 -26.35 -7.73
CA MET A 9 -30.60 -25.37 -7.57
C MET A 9 -30.23 -24.79 -8.94
N GLU A 10 -30.03 -23.49 -9.02
CA GLU A 10 -29.61 -22.82 -10.26
C GLU A 10 -28.72 -21.62 -9.94
N PRO A 11 -27.55 -21.49 -10.59
CA PRO A 11 -26.98 -22.41 -11.58
C PRO A 11 -26.41 -23.72 -10.98
N SER A 12 -26.30 -24.76 -11.81
CA SER A 12 -25.59 -26.01 -11.48
C SER A 12 -25.00 -26.62 -12.77
N PRO A 13 -23.66 -26.66 -12.94
CA PRO A 13 -22.65 -26.18 -11.99
C PRO A 13 -22.70 -24.66 -11.78
N ALA A 14 -22.25 -24.20 -10.61
CA ALA A 14 -22.08 -22.78 -10.28
C ALA A 14 -20.59 -22.41 -10.30
N ARG A 15 -20.25 -21.13 -10.18
CA ARG A 15 -18.88 -20.65 -9.99
C ARG A 15 -18.66 -20.11 -8.58
N ALA A 16 -17.41 -20.09 -8.14
CA ALA A 16 -17.03 -19.43 -6.90
C ALA A 16 -17.44 -17.94 -6.95
N ASN A 17 -17.97 -17.43 -5.85
CA ASN A 17 -18.53 -16.08 -5.69
C ASN A 17 -19.79 -15.78 -6.55
N GLU A 18 -20.38 -16.80 -7.19
CA GLU A 18 -21.68 -16.70 -7.87
C GLU A 18 -22.83 -17.01 -6.90
N GLU A 19 -23.93 -16.27 -7.01
CA GLU A 19 -25.13 -16.53 -6.22
C GLU A 19 -25.90 -17.73 -6.79
N VAL A 20 -26.17 -18.73 -5.94
CA VAL A 20 -26.96 -19.91 -6.29
C VAL A 20 -28.31 -19.84 -5.59
N LEU A 21 -29.40 -19.96 -6.37
CA LEU A 21 -30.75 -20.05 -5.85
C LEU A 21 -31.10 -21.50 -5.54
N PHE A 22 -31.59 -21.74 -4.31
CA PHE A 22 -32.14 -23.02 -3.86
C PHE A 22 -33.65 -22.90 -3.68
N ASP A 23 -34.40 -23.77 -4.34
CA ASP A 23 -35.87 -23.72 -4.35
C ASP A 23 -36.48 -25.06 -3.92
N ALA A 24 -37.02 -25.10 -2.69
CA ALA A 24 -37.70 -26.25 -2.11
C ALA A 24 -39.22 -26.26 -2.36
N SER A 25 -39.76 -25.38 -3.22
CA SER A 25 -41.22 -25.25 -3.42
C SER A 25 -41.90 -26.49 -4.00
N SER A 26 -41.13 -27.45 -4.52
CA SER A 26 -41.63 -28.76 -4.96
C SER A 26 -41.81 -29.78 -3.82
N SER A 27 -41.41 -29.46 -2.59
CA SER A 27 -41.64 -30.30 -1.42
C SER A 27 -43.13 -30.38 -1.04
N THR A 28 -43.58 -31.50 -0.45
CA THR A 28 -45.00 -31.73 -0.12
C THR A 28 -45.22 -32.24 1.31
N GLY A 29 -46.46 -32.19 1.81
CA GLY A 29 -46.86 -32.80 3.08
C GLY A 29 -46.94 -31.85 4.29
N ASP A 30 -47.61 -30.70 4.14
CA ASP A 30 -47.91 -29.73 5.21
C ASP A 30 -46.67 -29.28 6.00
N ILE A 31 -45.62 -28.92 5.25
CA ILE A 31 -44.31 -28.52 5.78
C ILE A 31 -44.41 -27.14 6.45
N ILE A 32 -43.88 -27.03 7.67
CA ILE A 32 -43.81 -25.78 8.45
C ILE A 32 -42.38 -25.25 8.58
N LEU A 33 -41.36 -26.06 8.30
CA LEU A 33 -39.95 -25.67 8.38
C LEU A 33 -39.15 -26.30 7.25
N TYR A 34 -38.28 -25.48 6.65
CA TYR A 34 -37.31 -25.86 5.64
C TYR A 34 -35.94 -25.46 6.18
N ALA A 35 -35.06 -26.43 6.41
CA ALA A 35 -33.70 -26.22 6.89
C ALA A 35 -32.70 -26.73 5.85
N TRP A 36 -31.73 -25.88 5.51
CA TRP A 36 -30.70 -26.13 4.52
C TRP A 36 -29.35 -26.28 5.21
N ASP A 37 -28.59 -27.28 4.78
CA ASP A 37 -27.17 -27.45 5.03
C ASP A 37 -26.48 -27.43 3.66
N PHE A 38 -25.65 -26.42 3.42
CA PHE A 38 -25.01 -26.21 2.12
C PHE A 38 -23.74 -27.07 1.94
N GLY A 39 -23.32 -27.81 2.97
CA GLY A 39 -22.14 -28.69 2.90
C GLY A 39 -20.80 -27.96 3.01
N ASP A 40 -20.80 -26.65 3.21
CA ASP A 40 -19.62 -25.80 3.48
C ASP A 40 -19.54 -25.32 4.94
N GLY A 41 -20.43 -25.83 5.80
CA GLY A 41 -20.57 -25.43 7.20
C GLY A 41 -21.55 -24.28 7.43
N THR A 42 -22.21 -23.78 6.39
CA THR A 42 -23.27 -22.77 6.50
C THR A 42 -24.66 -23.39 6.35
N GLU A 43 -25.64 -22.75 6.98
CA GLU A 43 -27.03 -23.21 7.04
C GLU A 43 -28.00 -22.05 6.74
N ALA A 44 -29.19 -22.38 6.26
CA ALA A 44 -30.26 -21.41 6.07
C ALA A 44 -31.65 -22.02 6.35
N THR A 45 -32.66 -21.19 6.51
CA THR A 45 -34.05 -21.62 6.58
C THR A 45 -34.92 -20.85 5.62
N GLY A 46 -35.84 -21.53 4.94
CA GLY A 46 -36.77 -20.91 4.01
C GLY A 46 -37.08 -21.79 2.82
N VAL A 47 -38.21 -21.51 2.16
CA VAL A 47 -38.62 -22.25 0.96
C VAL A 47 -37.69 -21.95 -0.22
N ARG A 48 -37.31 -20.67 -0.36
CA ARG A 48 -36.34 -20.18 -1.34
C ARG A 48 -35.26 -19.41 -0.62
N VAL A 49 -34.01 -19.78 -0.84
CA VAL A 49 -32.84 -19.13 -0.25
C VAL A 49 -31.77 -19.00 -1.32
N THR A 50 -30.92 -17.97 -1.18
CA THR A 50 -29.71 -17.86 -1.99
C THR A 50 -28.49 -18.14 -1.12
N HIS A 51 -27.43 -18.66 -1.73
CA HIS A 51 -26.14 -18.89 -1.06
C HIS A 51 -25.00 -18.65 -2.04
N ILE A 52 -23.84 -18.26 -1.52
CA ILE A 52 -22.62 -18.01 -2.29
C ILE A 52 -21.51 -18.89 -1.74
N TYR A 53 -20.92 -19.71 -2.61
CA TYR A 53 -19.74 -20.52 -2.28
C TYR A 53 -18.49 -19.75 -2.67
N SER A 54 -17.60 -19.48 -1.71
CA SER A 54 -16.37 -18.70 -1.96
C SER A 54 -15.22 -19.53 -2.54
N ALA A 55 -15.28 -20.85 -2.44
CA ALA A 55 -14.26 -21.77 -2.91
C ALA A 55 -14.83 -22.72 -3.97
N GLU A 56 -14.00 -23.08 -4.95
CA GLU A 56 -14.29 -24.17 -5.86
C GLU A 56 -14.30 -25.51 -5.12
N GLY A 57 -15.13 -26.44 -5.57
CA GLY A 57 -15.25 -27.74 -4.92
C GLY A 57 -16.55 -28.45 -5.24
N THR A 58 -16.81 -29.49 -4.45
CA THR A 58 -18.02 -30.29 -4.54
C THR A 58 -18.71 -30.25 -3.19
N TYR A 59 -19.95 -29.77 -3.17
CA TYR A 59 -20.72 -29.56 -1.96
C TYR A 59 -21.96 -30.45 -1.97
N THR A 60 -22.20 -31.16 -0.88
CA THR A 60 -23.43 -31.95 -0.70
C THR A 60 -24.46 -31.09 -0.01
N VAL A 61 -25.43 -30.61 -0.78
CA VAL A 61 -26.51 -29.76 -0.28
C VAL A 61 -27.64 -30.63 0.22
N ARG A 62 -28.05 -30.42 1.47
CA ARG A 62 -29.10 -31.17 2.14
C ARG A 62 -30.23 -30.25 2.56
N LEU A 63 -31.43 -30.59 2.12
CA LEU A 63 -32.68 -30.01 2.58
C LEU A 63 -33.32 -30.96 3.60
N THR A 64 -33.64 -30.46 4.80
CA THR A 64 -34.51 -31.12 5.77
C THR A 64 -35.82 -30.35 5.89
N VAL A 65 -36.94 -31.00 5.58
CA VAL A 65 -38.28 -30.42 5.77
C VAL A 65 -38.96 -31.04 6.98
N THR A 66 -39.67 -30.24 7.77
CA THR A 66 -40.43 -30.70 8.94
C THR A 66 -41.90 -30.30 8.82
N ASP A 67 -42.82 -31.25 9.04
CA ASP A 67 -44.26 -30.99 9.02
C ASP A 67 -44.82 -30.53 10.38
N GLY A 68 -46.10 -30.12 10.40
CA GLY A 68 -46.78 -29.67 11.62
C GLY A 68 -46.92 -30.73 12.73
N LYS A 69 -46.55 -32.00 12.47
CA LYS A 69 -46.54 -33.10 13.44
C LYS A 69 -45.12 -33.45 13.89
N GLY A 70 -44.11 -32.69 13.45
CA GLY A 70 -42.70 -32.93 13.77
C GLY A 70 -42.06 -34.07 12.98
N ARG A 71 -42.71 -34.58 11.92
CA ARG A 71 -42.10 -35.58 11.04
C ARG A 71 -41.14 -34.90 10.07
N GLN A 72 -40.04 -35.57 9.75
CA GLN A 72 -39.00 -35.03 8.88
C GLN A 72 -38.81 -35.86 7.62
N ALA A 73 -38.42 -35.19 6.54
CA ALA A 73 -37.92 -35.80 5.31
C ALA A 73 -36.69 -35.03 4.81
N GLN A 74 -35.80 -35.73 4.11
CA GLN A 74 -34.55 -35.17 3.60
C GLN A 74 -34.40 -35.40 2.10
N ALA A 75 -33.78 -34.44 1.43
CA ALA A 75 -33.30 -34.57 0.07
C ALA A 75 -31.87 -34.06 -0.01
N GLU A 76 -31.03 -34.73 -0.79
CA GLU A 76 -29.63 -34.36 -0.99
C GLU A 76 -29.31 -34.27 -2.48
N GLN A 77 -28.55 -33.25 -2.87
CA GLN A 77 -28.01 -33.09 -4.22
C GLN A 77 -26.59 -32.56 -4.14
N VAL A 78 -25.77 -32.94 -5.12
CA VAL A 78 -24.38 -32.48 -5.20
C VAL A 78 -24.30 -31.27 -6.12
N LEU A 79 -23.78 -30.16 -5.60
CA LEU A 79 -23.41 -28.99 -6.38
C LEU A 79 -21.91 -29.02 -6.67
N THR A 80 -21.54 -28.85 -7.93
CA THR A 80 -20.15 -28.58 -8.32
C THR A 80 -19.96 -27.07 -8.48
N VAL A 81 -19.03 -26.51 -7.74
CA VAL A 81 -18.61 -25.12 -7.81
C VAL A 81 -17.27 -25.06 -8.54
N LEU A 82 -17.26 -24.42 -9.69
CA LEU A 82 -16.09 -24.22 -10.53
C LEU A 82 -15.30 -22.98 -10.07
N PRO A 83 -14.02 -22.85 -10.47
CA PRO A 83 -13.28 -21.60 -10.30
C PRO A 83 -14.05 -20.40 -10.86
N GLU A 84 -13.85 -19.25 -10.23
CA GLU A 84 -14.33 -17.96 -10.71
C GLU A 84 -13.84 -17.70 -12.14
N GLU A 85 -14.71 -17.23 -13.03
CA GLU A 85 -14.37 -17.07 -14.46
C GLU A 85 -13.34 -15.96 -14.70
N ASN A 86 -13.32 -14.96 -13.82
CA ASN A 86 -12.44 -13.81 -13.93
C ASN A 86 -12.09 -13.28 -12.53
N PRO A 87 -11.24 -14.00 -11.78
CA PRO A 87 -10.85 -13.55 -10.45
C PRO A 87 -10.19 -12.16 -10.54
N PRO A 88 -10.41 -11.28 -9.54
CA PRO A 88 -9.79 -9.97 -9.54
C PRO A 88 -8.26 -10.10 -9.64
N LEU A 89 -7.67 -9.40 -10.60
CA LEU A 89 -6.21 -9.38 -10.75
C LEU A 89 -5.57 -8.76 -9.48
N PRO A 90 -4.41 -9.26 -9.03
CA PRO A 90 -3.67 -8.61 -7.95
C PRO A 90 -3.35 -7.16 -8.33
N GLU A 91 -3.28 -6.27 -7.34
CA GLU A 91 -2.93 -4.86 -7.59
C GLU A 91 -1.64 -4.75 -8.43
N GLY A 92 -1.63 -3.78 -9.35
CA GLY A 92 -0.47 -3.50 -10.18
C GLY A 92 0.72 -3.02 -9.36
N PRO A 93 1.94 -3.10 -9.90
CA PRO A 93 3.08 -2.53 -9.22
C PRO A 93 2.92 -1.02 -9.14
N ARG A 94 3.39 -0.41 -8.06
CA ARG A 94 3.34 1.03 -7.86
C ARG A 94 4.73 1.52 -7.45
N ALA A 95 5.36 2.24 -8.37
CA ALA A 95 6.64 2.90 -8.10
C ALA A 95 6.49 3.99 -7.04
N ALA A 96 7.37 3.98 -6.05
CA ALA A 96 7.57 5.08 -5.12
C ALA A 96 9.04 5.06 -4.66
N PHE A 97 9.65 6.25 -4.54
CA PHE A 97 11.04 6.36 -4.11
C PHE A 97 11.35 7.67 -3.42
N THR A 98 12.43 7.68 -2.65
CA THR A 98 13.09 8.87 -2.10
C THR A 98 14.43 9.12 -2.81
N ALA A 99 14.88 10.36 -2.80
CA ALA A 99 16.16 10.78 -3.35
C ALA A 99 16.79 11.78 -2.39
N GLU A 100 17.94 11.43 -1.82
CA GLU A 100 18.60 12.22 -0.78
C GLU A 100 20.12 12.31 -1.02
N PRO A 101 20.70 13.53 -1.02
CA PRO A 101 20.00 14.82 -1.08
C PRO A 101 19.30 15.05 -2.43
N TRP A 102 18.18 15.77 -2.43
CA TRP A 102 17.48 16.14 -3.68
C TRP A 102 17.98 17.45 -4.30
N GLN A 103 18.91 18.14 -3.64
CA GLN A 103 19.60 19.32 -4.15
C GLN A 103 20.99 19.51 -3.52
N GLY A 104 21.91 20.17 -4.21
CA GLY A 104 23.27 20.47 -3.71
C GLY A 104 24.20 20.98 -4.80
N GLU A 105 25.47 21.24 -4.48
CA GLU A 105 26.47 21.67 -5.46
C GLU A 105 27.04 20.48 -6.24
N ALA A 106 27.45 20.70 -7.49
CA ALA A 106 28.17 19.71 -8.29
C ALA A 106 29.60 19.48 -7.75
N PRO A 107 30.12 18.24 -7.74
CA PRO A 107 29.41 16.99 -8.04
C PRO A 107 28.49 16.57 -6.88
N LEU A 108 27.24 16.27 -7.19
CA LEU A 108 26.23 15.86 -6.21
C LEU A 108 25.99 14.35 -6.28
N THR A 109 26.37 13.62 -5.23
CA THR A 109 26.00 12.19 -5.09
C THR A 109 24.66 12.09 -4.38
N VAL A 110 23.71 11.38 -5.00
CA VAL A 110 22.34 11.19 -4.52
C VAL A 110 22.09 9.71 -4.33
N THR A 111 21.59 9.34 -3.16
CA THR A 111 21.07 8.00 -2.89
C THR A 111 19.59 7.97 -3.22
N PHE A 112 19.20 7.03 -4.07
CA PHE A 112 17.82 6.76 -4.45
C PHE A 112 17.35 5.47 -3.79
N ASP A 113 16.21 5.51 -3.10
CA ASP A 113 15.64 4.35 -2.41
C ASP A 113 14.19 4.12 -2.86
N ALA A 114 13.96 3.01 -3.57
CA ALA A 114 12.67 2.55 -4.07
C ALA A 114 11.93 1.57 -3.15
N SER A 115 12.40 1.35 -1.91
CA SER A 115 11.83 0.40 -0.96
C SER A 115 10.35 0.66 -0.63
N ALA A 116 9.88 1.88 -0.83
CA ALA A 116 8.47 2.25 -0.66
C ALA A 116 7.55 1.81 -1.82
N SER A 117 8.12 1.22 -2.89
CA SER A 117 7.33 0.69 -4.01
C SER A 117 6.52 -0.55 -3.60
N THR A 118 5.30 -0.69 -4.12
CA THR A 118 4.37 -1.77 -3.74
C THR A 118 3.98 -2.66 -4.92
N GLY A 119 3.40 -3.83 -4.63
CA GLY A 119 3.03 -4.86 -5.60
C GLY A 119 4.13 -5.91 -5.78
N ASP A 120 3.84 -6.95 -6.58
CA ASP A 120 4.76 -8.07 -6.85
C ASP A 120 5.88 -7.68 -7.83
N ILE A 121 6.70 -6.70 -7.45
CA ILE A 121 7.75 -6.12 -8.29
C ILE A 121 8.88 -7.14 -8.48
N VAL A 122 9.28 -7.34 -9.75
CA VAL A 122 10.39 -8.23 -10.15
C VAL A 122 11.58 -7.45 -10.72
N SER A 123 11.42 -6.17 -11.06
CA SER A 123 12.54 -5.34 -11.54
C SER A 123 12.36 -3.87 -11.22
N TYR A 124 13.48 -3.20 -10.95
CA TYR A 124 13.61 -1.76 -10.72
C TYR A 124 14.61 -1.19 -11.71
N LEU A 125 14.19 -0.23 -12.53
CA LEU A 125 15.00 0.43 -13.55
C LEU A 125 15.02 1.93 -13.30
N TRP A 126 16.20 2.52 -13.38
CA TRP A 126 16.43 3.93 -13.14
C TRP A 126 16.94 4.62 -14.40
N ASP A 127 16.38 5.79 -14.66
CA ASP A 127 16.90 6.81 -15.57
C ASP A 127 17.15 8.05 -14.72
N PHE A 128 18.40 8.49 -14.60
CA PHE A 128 18.75 9.62 -13.74
C PHE A 128 18.52 10.98 -14.40
N GLY A 129 18.16 11.00 -15.69
CA GLY A 129 17.84 12.22 -16.44
C GLY A 129 19.05 12.99 -16.97
N ASP A 130 20.27 12.50 -16.76
CA ASP A 130 21.54 13.00 -17.30
C ASP A 130 22.16 12.04 -18.33
N GLY A 131 21.42 10.99 -18.72
CA GLY A 131 21.90 9.89 -19.56
C GLY A 131 22.43 8.70 -18.77
N GLY A 132 22.61 8.82 -17.45
CA GLY A 132 22.91 7.71 -16.56
C GLY A 132 21.70 6.81 -16.34
N THR A 133 21.96 5.51 -16.17
CA THR A 133 20.94 4.51 -15.84
C THR A 133 21.40 3.63 -14.68
N GLY A 134 20.44 2.99 -14.01
CA GLY A 134 20.72 2.10 -12.88
C GLY A 134 19.66 1.01 -12.73
N SER A 135 19.93 0.06 -11.84
CA SER A 135 18.98 -1.00 -11.48
C SER A 135 19.16 -1.43 -10.04
N GLY A 136 18.05 -1.80 -9.39
CA GLY A 136 18.04 -2.20 -7.97
C GLY A 136 17.14 -1.31 -7.13
N VAL A 137 16.88 -1.76 -5.91
CA VAL A 137 15.99 -1.07 -4.96
C VAL A 137 16.64 0.20 -4.42
N VAL A 138 17.91 0.10 -4.02
CA VAL A 138 18.71 1.23 -3.54
C VAL A 138 19.89 1.40 -4.47
N VAL A 139 20.07 2.60 -5.02
CA VAL A 139 21.15 2.93 -5.95
C VAL A 139 21.72 4.31 -5.62
N GLU A 140 23.01 4.50 -5.88
CA GLU A 140 23.65 5.82 -5.80
C GLU A 140 24.00 6.30 -7.20
N HIS A 141 23.83 7.59 -7.45
CA HIS A 141 24.23 8.23 -8.70
C HIS A 141 24.83 9.61 -8.43
N THR A 142 25.88 9.96 -9.18
CA THR A 142 26.57 11.24 -9.04
C THR A 142 26.33 12.11 -10.26
N TYR A 143 25.69 13.27 -10.04
CA TYR A 143 25.53 14.30 -11.04
C TYR A 143 26.76 15.20 -11.07
N ALA A 144 27.53 15.12 -12.16
CA ALA A 144 28.82 15.81 -12.29
C ALA A 144 28.70 17.30 -12.63
N GLU A 145 27.62 17.69 -13.33
CA GLU A 145 27.43 19.05 -13.82
C GLU A 145 26.24 19.74 -13.13
N PRO A 146 26.26 21.07 -13.00
CA PRO A 146 25.10 21.83 -12.58
C PRO A 146 23.93 21.68 -13.56
N GLY A 147 22.72 21.52 -13.03
CA GLY A 147 21.55 21.28 -13.85
C GLY A 147 20.30 20.93 -13.04
N THR A 148 19.18 20.75 -13.74
CA THR A 148 17.97 20.16 -13.17
C THR A 148 17.72 18.84 -13.88
N TYR A 149 17.83 17.74 -13.15
CA TYR A 149 17.67 16.40 -13.67
C TYR A 149 16.36 15.80 -13.21
N THR A 150 15.67 15.06 -14.09
CA THR A 150 14.43 14.35 -13.73
C THR A 150 14.73 12.87 -13.62
N ALA A 151 14.99 12.41 -12.39
CA ALA A 151 15.17 11.01 -12.12
C ALA A 151 13.82 10.28 -12.22
N ARG A 152 13.81 9.13 -12.89
CA ARG A 152 12.64 8.29 -13.12
C ARG A 152 12.94 6.85 -12.69
N LEU A 153 12.09 6.33 -11.81
CA LEU A 153 12.01 4.91 -11.48
C LEU A 153 10.92 4.27 -12.34
N THR A 154 11.22 3.15 -12.96
CA THR A 154 10.23 2.23 -13.55
C THR A 154 10.30 0.89 -12.84
N VAL A 155 9.17 0.47 -12.26
CA VAL A 155 9.01 -0.85 -11.65
C VAL A 155 8.15 -1.73 -12.55
N ARG A 156 8.44 -3.03 -12.57
CA ARG A 156 7.68 -4.03 -13.34
C ARG A 156 7.35 -5.23 -12.48
N ASP A 157 6.16 -5.80 -12.66
CA ASP A 157 5.76 -7.04 -11.98
C ASP A 157 5.94 -8.29 -12.85
N ARG A 158 5.68 -9.47 -12.27
CA ARG A 158 5.73 -10.78 -12.96
C ARG A 158 4.74 -10.93 -14.12
N LEU A 159 3.69 -10.13 -14.14
CA LEU A 159 2.69 -10.09 -15.23
C LEU A 159 3.13 -9.14 -16.35
N GLY A 160 4.26 -8.46 -16.18
CA GLY A 160 4.81 -7.52 -17.13
C GLY A 160 4.18 -6.13 -17.08
N ARG A 161 3.33 -5.84 -16.09
CA ARG A 161 2.75 -4.50 -15.87
C ARG A 161 3.81 -3.58 -15.33
N GLU A 162 3.77 -2.31 -15.74
CA GLU A 162 4.76 -1.31 -15.34
C GLU A 162 4.10 -0.10 -14.69
N HIS A 163 4.83 0.52 -13.76
CA HIS A 163 4.49 1.82 -13.21
C HIS A 163 5.76 2.65 -13.05
N SER A 164 5.66 3.97 -13.16
CA SER A 164 6.79 4.86 -12.99
C SER A 164 6.51 6.01 -12.04
N ALA A 165 7.56 6.45 -11.36
CA ALA A 165 7.57 7.65 -10.54
C ALA A 165 8.75 8.52 -10.97
N SER A 166 8.63 9.83 -10.80
CA SER A 166 9.69 10.78 -11.15
C SER A 166 9.88 11.84 -10.08
N ARG A 167 11.11 12.32 -9.93
CA ARG A 167 11.49 13.40 -9.02
C ARG A 167 12.59 14.26 -9.64
N ARG A 168 12.53 15.57 -9.39
CA ARG A 168 13.57 16.51 -9.83
C ARG A 168 14.71 16.58 -8.80
N ILE A 169 15.93 16.61 -9.31
CA ILE A 169 17.17 16.84 -8.57
C ILE A 169 17.78 18.15 -9.03
N PHE A 170 18.15 19.03 -8.10
CA PHE A 170 18.70 20.35 -8.41
C PHE A 170 20.19 20.41 -8.06
N VAL A 171 21.02 20.55 -9.08
CA VAL A 171 22.48 20.60 -8.92
C VAL A 171 22.96 22.00 -9.25
N TYR A 172 23.59 22.66 -8.29
CA TYR A 172 24.09 24.03 -8.41
C TYR A 172 25.56 24.07 -8.79
N ALA A 173 25.99 25.17 -9.40
CA ALA A 173 27.41 25.43 -9.58
C ALA A 173 28.08 25.65 -8.22
N PRO A 174 29.33 25.17 -8.02
CA PRO A 174 30.10 25.51 -6.83
C PRO A 174 30.24 27.01 -6.67
N ALA A 175 30.22 27.51 -5.44
CA ALA A 175 30.53 28.91 -5.18
C ALA A 175 31.93 29.26 -5.74
N PRO A 176 32.08 30.41 -6.42
CA PRO A 176 33.40 30.87 -6.85
C PRO A 176 34.31 31.06 -5.63
N PRO A 177 35.64 30.86 -5.76
CA PRO A 177 36.56 31.13 -4.68
C PRO A 177 36.42 32.58 -4.20
N PRO A 178 36.57 32.85 -2.88
CA PRO A 178 36.62 34.22 -2.40
C PRO A 178 37.71 34.99 -3.14
N ALA A 179 37.46 36.25 -3.44
CA ALA A 179 38.40 37.08 -4.16
C ALA A 179 39.74 37.17 -3.39
N PRO A 180 40.90 37.22 -4.06
CA PRO A 180 42.19 37.38 -3.39
C PRO A 180 42.19 38.66 -2.53
N GLY A 181 42.17 38.51 -1.20
CA GLY A 181 42.23 39.64 -0.25
C GLY A 181 41.11 39.71 0.77
N GLU A 182 40.02 38.93 0.62
CA GLU A 182 39.02 38.78 1.67
C GLU A 182 39.51 37.73 2.70
N GLY A 183 40.32 38.17 3.65
CA GLY A 183 40.67 37.35 4.82
C GLY A 183 39.44 37.04 5.68
N PRO A 184 39.50 36.06 6.59
CA PRO A 184 38.42 35.80 7.53
C PRO A 184 38.19 37.06 8.38
N THR A 185 37.06 37.74 8.18
CA THR A 185 36.61 38.80 9.09
C THR A 185 36.21 38.14 10.40
N ALA A 186 37.17 37.99 11.31
CA ALA A 186 36.90 37.59 12.68
C ALA A 186 36.09 38.71 13.36
N ALA A 187 34.78 38.53 13.44
CA ALA A 187 33.91 39.38 14.24
C ALA A 187 34.14 39.06 15.73
N PHE A 188 35.18 39.66 16.33
CA PHE A 188 35.25 39.81 17.77
C PHE A 188 34.58 41.14 18.14
N THR A 189 33.28 41.08 18.43
CA THR A 189 32.62 42.16 19.19
C THR A 189 32.82 41.84 20.67
N ALA A 190 33.84 42.43 21.29
CA ALA A 190 33.87 42.51 22.75
C ALA A 190 32.78 43.50 23.18
N ASP A 191 31.79 43.00 23.91
CA ASP A 191 30.74 43.80 24.55
C ASP A 191 31.19 44.14 25.99
N PRO A 192 31.53 45.39 26.33
CA PRO A 192 31.57 45.83 27.71
C PRO A 192 30.19 46.36 28.08
N GLN A 193 29.34 45.50 28.62
CA GLN A 193 28.07 45.94 29.19
C GLN A 193 28.33 46.86 30.40
N ALA A 194 27.73 48.05 30.32
CA ALA A 194 27.80 49.13 31.28
C ALA A 194 27.26 48.76 32.68
N GLY A 195 27.89 49.30 33.71
CA GLY A 195 27.35 49.34 35.06
C GLY A 195 27.95 50.50 35.87
N GLY A 196 27.16 51.56 36.06
CA GLY A 196 27.36 52.54 37.12
C GLY A 196 27.65 53.98 36.67
N THR A 197 26.65 54.84 36.83
CA THR A 197 26.74 56.31 36.81
C THR A 197 27.68 56.88 37.89
N PRO A 198 28.17 58.12 37.73
CA PRO A 198 29.25 58.69 38.55
C PRO A 198 28.75 59.39 39.82
N LEU A 199 29.50 59.24 40.93
CA LEU A 199 29.46 60.14 42.09
C LEU A 199 30.64 61.13 42.00
N PRO A 200 30.45 62.44 42.28
CA PRO A 200 31.55 63.40 42.22
C PRO A 200 32.25 63.53 43.58
N GLY A 201 33.57 63.62 43.57
CA GLY A 201 34.31 64.19 44.69
C GLY A 201 35.69 63.60 44.91
N GLY A 202 36.70 64.47 44.92
CA GLY A 202 37.99 64.21 45.56
C GLY A 202 39.17 64.18 44.60
N PHE A 203 39.73 65.35 44.31
CA PHE A 203 41.15 65.47 44.03
C PHE A 203 41.93 64.96 45.25
N ASP A 204 42.92 64.09 45.04
CA ASP A 204 44.32 64.33 45.42
C ASP A 204 45.18 63.11 45.07
N ALA A 205 46.15 63.34 44.17
CA ALA A 205 47.42 62.62 44.17
C ALA A 205 48.24 63.11 45.40
N PRO A 206 49.42 62.55 45.76
CA PRO A 206 50.26 61.61 45.02
C PRO A 206 50.86 60.48 45.91
N GLY A 207 51.67 59.60 45.32
CA GLY A 207 52.46 58.66 46.13
C GLY A 207 53.24 57.67 45.31
N SER A 208 54.45 58.07 44.95
CA SER A 208 55.49 57.30 44.24
C SER A 208 56.14 56.22 45.13
N ALA A 209 56.92 55.39 44.44
CA ALA A 209 58.01 54.51 44.91
C ALA A 209 57.58 53.17 45.53
N GLY A 210 58.18 52.04 45.15
CA GLY A 210 59.36 51.79 44.31
C GLY A 210 59.54 50.28 44.13
#